data_AF-A0A1F9ZL60-F1
#
_entry.id   AF-A0A1F9ZL60-F1
#
_cell.length_a   1.000
_cell.length_b   1.000
_cell.length_c   1.000
_cell.angle_alpha   90.00
_cell.angle_beta   90.00
_cell.angle_gamma   90.00
#
_symmetry.space_group_name_H-M   'P 1'
#
loop_
_entity.id
_entity.type
_entity.pdbx_description
1 polymer ?
#
loop_
_entity_poly.entity_id
_entity_poly.type
_entity_poly.pdbx_seq_one_letter_code
_entity_poly.pdbx_strand_id
1 'polypeptide(L)'
;MGNINFLEMLRSSFTLIILIFCSLLSFTVAFERWWFFRKARSQNGDALLDQTAGLLKEGKADKALEQASKTDTPVARLLTYALRRREVAKSDLAELLATKRQEEKLRFERFLGILGTMGNIAPFIGLFGTVIGIIKAFRDLALSGVGGPTVVAKGIAEALVATAAGLAVA
;
A
#
# COMPACT_ATOMS: atom_id res chain seq x y z
N MET A 1 -22.97 23.05 23.10
CA MET A 1 -22.16 22.27 22.16
C MET A 1 -21.53 21.14 22.97
N GLY A 2 -22.16 19.96 22.95
CA GLY A 2 -21.76 18.86 23.83
C GLY A 2 -20.39 18.34 23.43
N ASN A 3 -19.50 18.18 24.42
CA ASN A 3 -18.22 17.50 24.26
C ASN A 3 -18.48 16.11 23.68
N ILE A 4 -18.25 15.96 22.39
CA ILE A 4 -18.16 14.65 21.75
C ILE A 4 -16.85 14.07 22.26
N ASN A 5 -16.90 13.34 23.38
CA ASN A 5 -15.73 12.64 23.91
C ASN A 5 -15.38 11.52 22.92
N PHE A 6 -14.54 11.82 21.94
CA PHE A 6 -14.00 10.86 20.98
C PHE A 6 -13.43 9.60 21.67
N LEU A 7 -12.91 9.76 22.87
CA LEU A 7 -12.43 8.69 23.75
C LEU A 7 -13.55 7.73 24.22
N GLU A 8 -14.75 8.23 24.50
CA GLU A 8 -15.91 7.38 24.83
C GLU A 8 -16.45 6.67 23.59
N MET A 9 -16.49 7.35 22.43
CA MET A 9 -16.85 6.74 21.15
C MET A 9 -15.88 5.62 20.72
N LEU A 10 -14.57 5.85 20.92
CA LEU A 10 -13.54 4.84 20.67
C LEU A 10 -13.73 3.60 21.55
N ARG A 11 -14.13 3.79 22.81
CA ARG A 11 -14.37 2.70 23.75
C ARG A 11 -15.71 1.99 23.48
N SER A 12 -16.71 2.68 22.93
CA SER A 12 -18.04 2.13 22.65
C SER A 12 -18.14 1.37 21.32
N SER A 13 -17.27 1.69 20.35
CA SER A 13 -17.23 1.09 19.01
C SER A 13 -15.88 0.46 18.71
N PHE A 14 -15.78 -0.85 18.93
CA PHE A 14 -14.58 -1.64 18.62
C PHE A 14 -14.14 -1.54 17.14
N THR A 15 -15.06 -1.24 16.23
CA THR A 15 -14.79 -1.00 14.81
C THR A 15 -13.86 0.18 14.57
N LEU A 16 -13.98 1.26 15.36
CA LEU A 16 -13.07 2.41 15.25
C LEU A 16 -11.64 2.04 15.66
N ILE A 17 -11.48 1.17 16.65
CA ILE A 17 -10.15 0.67 17.07
C ILE A 17 -9.50 -0.14 15.93
N ILE A 18 -10.29 -1.01 15.27
CA ILE A 18 -9.82 -1.76 14.10
C ILE A 18 -9.44 -0.80 12.97
N LEU A 19 -10.26 0.23 12.69
CA LEU A 19 -9.96 1.22 11.65
C LEU A 19 -8.70 2.04 11.94
N ILE A 20 -8.44 2.40 13.21
CA ILE A 20 -7.18 3.05 13.58
C ILE A 20 -5.99 2.13 13.30
N PHE A 21 -6.09 0.85 13.63
CA PHE A 21 -5.05 -0.12 13.32
C PHE A 21 -4.83 -0.25 11.80
N CYS A 22 -5.90 -0.37 11.02
CA CYS A 22 -5.83 -0.39 9.56
C CYS A 22 -5.17 0.89 9.01
N SER A 23 -5.53 2.05 9.56
CA SER A 23 -4.95 3.36 9.18
C SER A 23 -3.45 3.41 9.43
N LEU A 24 -2.99 3.01 10.62
CA LEU A 24 -1.57 2.99 10.95
C LEU A 24 -0.78 2.04 10.05
N LEU A 25 -1.35 0.87 9.76
CA LEU A 25 -0.72 -0.13 8.90
C LEU A 25 -0.63 0.37 7.45
N SER A 26 -1.73 0.90 6.91
CA SER A 26 -1.76 1.52 5.58
C SER A 26 -0.79 2.69 5.48
N PHE A 27 -0.78 3.60 6.44
CA PHE A 27 0.10 4.76 6.45
C PHE A 27 1.59 4.35 6.50
N THR A 28 1.93 3.38 7.35
CA THR A 28 3.29 2.87 7.47
C THR A 28 3.78 2.25 6.17
N VAL A 29 2.96 1.40 5.53
CA VAL A 29 3.29 0.76 4.25
C VAL A 29 3.35 1.80 3.13
N ALA A 30 2.41 2.75 3.09
CA ALA A 30 2.40 3.81 2.09
C ALA A 30 3.65 4.68 2.18
N PHE A 31 4.08 5.03 3.39
CA PHE A 31 5.29 5.83 3.61
C PHE A 31 6.56 5.07 3.21
N GLU A 32 6.69 3.80 3.62
CA GLU A 32 7.83 2.95 3.26
C GLU A 32 7.91 2.77 1.73
N ARG A 33 6.78 2.50 1.07
CA ARG A 33 6.71 2.37 -0.39
C ARG A 33 7.03 3.71 -1.08
N TRP A 34 6.48 4.83 -0.62
CA TRP A 34 6.79 6.15 -1.18
C TRP A 34 8.30 6.40 -1.19
N TRP A 35 8.97 6.13 -0.06
CA TRP A 35 10.42 6.31 0.04
C TRP A 35 11.18 5.34 -0.88
N PHE A 36 10.77 4.08 -0.92
CA PHE A 36 11.35 3.05 -1.80
C PHE A 36 11.24 3.45 -3.29
N PHE A 37 10.05 3.83 -3.75
CA PHE A 37 9.83 4.27 -5.13
C PHE A 37 10.55 5.58 -5.44
N ARG A 38 10.58 6.53 -4.51
CA ARG A 38 11.32 7.79 -4.69
C ARG A 38 12.82 7.53 -4.84
N LYS A 39 13.39 6.64 -4.03
CA LYS A 39 14.81 6.23 -4.13
C LYS A 39 15.09 5.49 -5.44
N ALA A 40 14.19 4.60 -5.86
CA ALA A 40 14.34 3.85 -7.11
C ALA A 40 14.21 4.75 -8.36
N ARG A 41 13.31 5.74 -8.32
CA ARG A 41 13.09 6.71 -9.42
C ARG A 41 14.20 7.75 -9.54
N SER A 42 14.89 8.05 -8.43
CA SER A 42 16.00 9.03 -8.41
C SER A 42 17.25 8.57 -9.16
N GLN A 43 17.34 7.31 -9.58
CA GLN A 43 18.50 6.77 -10.28
C GLN A 43 18.20 6.69 -11.78
N ASN A 44 18.99 7.37 -12.60
CA ASN A 44 18.81 7.50 -14.06
C ASN A 44 19.00 6.15 -14.78
N GLY A 45 17.99 5.28 -14.72
CA GLY A 45 17.99 3.98 -15.38
C GLY A 45 18.20 4.09 -16.90
N ASP A 46 17.60 5.10 -17.54
CA ASP A 46 17.71 5.31 -18.99
C ASP A 46 19.13 5.72 -19.39
N ALA A 47 19.77 6.61 -18.63
CA ALA A 47 21.16 6.99 -18.88
C ALA A 47 22.12 5.81 -18.72
N LEU A 48 21.84 4.89 -17.79
CA LEU A 48 22.63 3.66 -17.63
C LEU A 48 22.45 2.71 -18.83
N LEU A 49 21.24 2.60 -19.37
CA LEU A 49 20.98 1.81 -20.58
C LEU A 49 21.75 2.38 -21.77
N ASP A 50 21.68 3.68 -21.99
CA ASP A 50 22.38 4.33 -23.10
C ASP A 50 23.90 4.18 -23.00
N GLN A 51 24.46 4.38 -21.81
CA GLN A 51 25.90 4.23 -21.58
C GLN A 51 26.37 2.78 -21.74
N THR A 52 25.64 1.81 -21.20
CA THR A 52 25.98 0.39 -21.35
C THR A 52 25.81 -0.09 -22.79
N ALA A 53 24.78 0.37 -23.50
CA ALA A 53 24.60 0.09 -24.93
C ALA A 53 25.76 0.65 -25.78
N GLY A 54 26.24 1.86 -25.48
CA GLY A 54 27.42 2.45 -26.12
C GLY A 54 28.68 1.59 -25.92
N LEU A 55 28.97 1.20 -24.68
CA LEU A 55 30.12 0.35 -24.35
C LEU A 55 30.08 -1.03 -25.02
N LEU A 56 28.88 -1.60 -25.19
CA LEU A 56 28.69 -2.87 -25.88
C LEU A 56 28.93 -2.77 -27.39
N LYS A 57 28.51 -1.66 -28.03
CA LYS A 57 28.82 -1.40 -29.46
C LYS A 57 30.32 -1.28 -29.71
N GLU A 58 31.06 -0.77 -28.73
CA GLU A 58 32.52 -0.67 -28.76
C GLU A 58 33.25 -1.98 -28.41
N GLY A 59 32.52 -3.07 -28.13
CA GLY A 59 33.08 -4.36 -27.74
C GLY A 59 33.63 -4.42 -26.30
N LYS A 60 33.41 -3.38 -25.49
CA LYS A 60 33.92 -3.25 -24.11
C LYS A 60 32.95 -3.86 -23.09
N ALA A 61 32.61 -5.14 -23.25
CA ALA A 61 31.63 -5.83 -22.42
C ALA A 61 32.01 -5.86 -20.92
N ASP A 62 33.29 -5.97 -20.59
CA ASP A 62 33.75 -6.04 -19.20
C ASP A 62 33.61 -4.69 -18.49
N LYS A 63 33.84 -3.57 -19.19
CA LYS A 63 33.58 -2.22 -18.66
C LYS A 63 32.08 -1.97 -18.46
N ALA A 64 31.25 -2.45 -19.38
CA ALA A 64 29.79 -2.37 -19.23
C ALA A 64 29.32 -3.15 -18.00
N LEU A 65 29.91 -4.32 -17.72
CA LEU A 65 29.59 -5.12 -16.54
C LEU A 65 30.03 -4.40 -15.25
N GLU A 66 31.25 -3.86 -15.23
CA GLU A 66 31.76 -3.11 -14.09
C GLU A 66 30.85 -1.91 -13.76
N GLN A 67 30.46 -1.15 -14.77
CA GLN A 67 29.57 0.01 -14.60
C GLN A 67 28.17 -0.37 -14.13
N ALA A 68 27.57 -1.41 -14.72
CA ALA A 68 26.28 -1.92 -14.27
C ALA A 68 26.35 -2.42 -12.82
N SER A 69 27.45 -3.08 -12.42
CA SER A 69 27.60 -3.61 -11.07
C SER A 69 27.77 -2.54 -9.97
N LYS A 70 28.19 -1.32 -10.34
CA LYS A 70 28.36 -0.20 -9.40
C LYS A 70 27.04 0.46 -8.99
N THR A 71 25.97 0.21 -9.74
CA THR A 71 24.68 0.86 -9.50
C THR A 71 23.64 -0.14 -9.02
N ASP A 72 22.90 0.22 -7.98
CA ASP A 72 21.84 -0.63 -7.42
C ASP A 72 20.44 -0.25 -7.92
N THR A 73 20.27 -0.18 -9.25
CA THR A 73 18.95 -0.04 -9.89
C THR A 73 18.41 -1.37 -10.38
N PRO A 74 17.08 -1.54 -10.50
CA PRO A 74 16.50 -2.71 -11.18
C PRO A 74 17.07 -2.91 -12.60
N VAL A 75 17.28 -1.81 -13.34
CA VAL A 75 17.88 -1.82 -14.67
C VAL A 75 19.32 -2.34 -14.62
N ALA A 76 20.15 -1.83 -13.71
CA ALA A 76 21.52 -2.27 -13.52
C ALA A 76 21.63 -3.74 -13.10
N ARG A 77 20.71 -4.24 -12.25
CA ARG A 77 20.64 -5.65 -11.87
C ARG A 77 20.31 -6.55 -13.07
N LEU A 78 19.38 -6.14 -13.93
CA LEU A 78 19.05 -6.85 -15.18
C LEU A 78 20.23 -6.85 -16.16
N LEU A 79 20.89 -5.70 -16.36
CA LEU A 79 22.07 -5.58 -17.20
C LEU A 79 23.23 -6.44 -16.68
N THR A 80 23.51 -6.39 -15.38
CA THR A 80 24.55 -7.23 -14.75
C THR A 80 24.22 -8.71 -14.93
N TYR A 81 22.96 -9.10 -14.74
CA TYR A 81 22.52 -10.48 -14.95
C TYR A 81 22.68 -10.95 -16.40
N ALA A 82 22.35 -10.08 -17.38
CA ALA A 82 22.54 -10.35 -18.79
C ALA A 82 24.01 -10.48 -19.18
N LEU A 83 24.84 -9.52 -18.76
CA LEU A 83 26.25 -9.43 -19.13
C LEU A 83 27.09 -10.57 -18.54
N ARG A 84 26.74 -11.07 -17.35
CA ARG A 84 27.36 -12.26 -16.77
C ARG A 84 27.03 -13.56 -17.50
N ARG A 85 25.95 -13.57 -18.29
CA ARG A 85 25.47 -14.75 -19.05
C ARG A 85 25.50 -14.52 -20.56
N ARG A 86 26.40 -13.64 -21.02
CA ARG A 86 26.53 -13.26 -22.44
C ARG A 86 26.88 -14.41 -23.38
N GLU A 87 27.40 -15.51 -22.87
CA GLU A 87 27.78 -16.71 -23.64
C GLU A 87 26.61 -17.65 -23.93
N VAL A 88 25.47 -17.43 -23.28
CA VAL A 88 24.24 -18.20 -23.50
C VAL A 88 23.58 -17.78 -24.82
N ALA A 89 22.90 -18.71 -25.49
CA ALA A 89 22.13 -18.41 -26.69
C ALA A 89 21.10 -17.30 -26.42
N LYS A 90 20.85 -16.44 -27.42
CA LYS A 90 19.96 -15.27 -27.26
C LYS A 90 18.53 -15.65 -26.83
N SER A 91 18.02 -16.80 -27.30
CA SER A 91 16.72 -17.34 -26.90
C SER A 91 16.64 -17.58 -25.40
N ASP A 92 17.61 -18.33 -24.88
CA ASP A 92 17.61 -18.78 -23.50
C ASP A 92 17.92 -17.60 -22.56
N LEU A 93 18.78 -16.67 -23.02
CA LEU A 93 19.04 -15.43 -22.30
C LEU A 93 17.78 -14.57 -22.16
N ALA A 94 16.96 -14.48 -23.21
CA ALA A 94 15.70 -13.73 -23.17
C ALA A 94 14.71 -14.32 -22.14
N GLU A 95 14.61 -15.65 -22.07
CA GLU A 95 13.78 -16.35 -21.09
C GLU A 95 14.28 -16.13 -19.66
N LEU A 96 15.59 -16.24 -19.43
CA LEU A 96 16.19 -15.98 -18.13
C LEU A 96 15.98 -14.51 -17.69
N LEU A 97 16.07 -13.57 -18.63
CA LEU A 97 15.80 -12.16 -18.35
C LEU A 97 14.32 -11.87 -18.11
N ALA A 98 13.40 -12.57 -18.78
CA ALA A 98 11.98 -12.48 -18.50
C ALA A 98 11.67 -12.94 -17.07
N THR A 99 12.26 -14.06 -16.65
CA THR A 99 12.16 -14.57 -15.27
C THR A 99 12.72 -13.57 -14.27
N LYS A 100 13.93 -13.04 -14.51
CA LYS A 100 14.54 -12.04 -13.63
C LYS A 100 13.72 -10.76 -13.52
N ARG A 101 13.12 -10.32 -14.64
CA ARG A 101 12.23 -9.14 -14.67
C ARG A 101 10.98 -9.37 -13.83
N GLN A 102 10.42 -10.58 -13.87
CA GLN A 102 9.27 -10.94 -13.04
C GLN A 102 9.64 -10.94 -11.54
N GLU A 103 10.81 -11.46 -11.16
CA GLU A 103 11.28 -11.36 -9.77
C GLU A 103 11.45 -9.90 -9.31
N GLU A 104 12.03 -9.05 -10.16
CA GLU A 104 12.16 -7.62 -9.87
C GLU A 104 10.78 -6.99 -9.70
N LYS A 105 9.83 -7.26 -10.61
CA LYS A 105 8.45 -6.76 -10.52
C LYS A 105 7.78 -7.17 -9.20
N LEU A 106 7.88 -8.43 -8.80
CA LEU A 106 7.34 -8.91 -7.52
C LEU A 106 7.95 -8.18 -6.32
N ARG A 107 9.23 -7.77 -6.39
CA ARG A 107 9.86 -6.95 -5.34
C ARG A 107 9.25 -5.55 -5.24
N PHE A 108 8.90 -4.94 -6.37
CA PHE A 108 8.22 -3.64 -6.41
C PHE A 108 6.77 -3.74 -5.94
N GLU A 109 6.09 -4.84 -6.25
CA GLU A 109 4.71 -5.12 -5.81
C GLU A 109 4.60 -5.54 -4.34
N ARG A 110 5.73 -5.86 -3.70
CA ARG A 110 5.77 -6.21 -2.28
C ARG A 110 5.08 -5.12 -1.45
N PHE A 111 4.17 -5.56 -0.58
CA PHE A 111 3.31 -4.74 0.28
C PHE A 111 2.21 -3.94 -0.41
N LEU A 112 2.17 -3.81 -1.74
CA LEU A 112 1.03 -3.18 -2.43
C LEU A 112 -0.27 -3.96 -2.21
N GLY A 113 -0.19 -5.29 -2.11
CA GLY A 113 -1.34 -6.13 -1.78
C GLY A 113 -1.95 -5.80 -0.41
N ILE A 114 -1.15 -5.35 0.56
CA ILE A 114 -1.65 -4.93 1.88
C ILE A 114 -2.45 -3.63 1.74
N LEU A 115 -1.91 -2.64 1.03
CA LEU A 115 -2.62 -1.38 0.76
C LEU A 115 -3.93 -1.63 0.01
N GLY A 116 -3.89 -2.47 -1.03
CA GLY A 116 -5.09 -2.84 -1.78
C GLY A 116 -6.12 -3.58 -0.92
N THR A 117 -5.66 -4.46 -0.03
CA THR A 117 -6.57 -5.15 0.91
C THR A 117 -7.20 -4.15 1.87
N MET A 118 -6.42 -3.27 2.51
CA MET A 118 -6.92 -2.27 3.45
C MET A 118 -7.89 -1.29 2.79
N GLY A 119 -7.57 -0.80 1.60
CA GLY A 119 -8.45 0.08 0.82
C GLY A 119 -9.79 -0.57 0.47
N ASN A 120 -9.79 -1.89 0.23
CA ASN A 120 -11.02 -2.62 -0.04
C ASN A 120 -11.83 -2.94 1.22
N ILE A 121 -11.20 -3.32 2.33
CA ILE A 121 -11.92 -3.81 3.53
C ILE A 121 -12.32 -2.70 4.50
N ALA A 122 -11.60 -1.58 4.56
CA ALA A 122 -11.86 -0.50 5.51
C ALA A 122 -13.26 0.13 5.39
N PRO A 123 -13.82 0.36 4.17
CA PRO A 123 -15.19 0.86 4.03
C PRO A 123 -16.23 -0.12 4.60
N PHE A 124 -16.02 -1.42 4.43
CA PHE A 124 -16.92 -2.44 4.96
C PHE A 124 -16.85 -2.53 6.49
N ILE A 125 -15.66 -2.36 7.08
CA ILE A 125 -15.51 -2.26 8.54
C ILE A 125 -16.26 -1.04 9.08
N GLY A 126 -16.17 0.11 8.40
CA GLY A 126 -16.90 1.32 8.74
C GLY A 126 -18.42 1.14 8.66
N LEU A 127 -18.91 0.58 7.53
CA LEU A 127 -20.32 0.27 7.31
C LEU A 127 -20.86 -0.68 8.40
N PHE A 128 -20.09 -1.71 8.74
CA PHE A 128 -20.45 -2.65 9.80
C PHE A 128 -20.56 -1.95 11.17
N GLY A 129 -19.62 -1.03 11.46
CA GLY A 129 -19.71 -0.18 12.66
C GLY A 129 -21.00 0.62 12.74
N THR A 130 -21.45 1.16 11.60
CA THR A 130 -22.69 1.93 11.50
C THR A 130 -23.92 1.06 11.74
N VAL A 131 -23.95 -0.17 11.20
CA VAL A 131 -25.03 -1.14 11.46
C VAL A 131 -25.11 -1.45 12.96
N ILE A 132 -23.98 -1.73 13.62
CA ILE A 132 -23.93 -2.01 15.06
C ILE A 132 -24.38 -0.78 15.88
N GLY A 133 -23.96 0.43 15.48
CA GLY A 133 -24.36 1.66 16.16
C GLY A 133 -25.86 1.94 16.06
N ILE A 134 -26.46 1.73 14.89
CA ILE A 134 -27.91 1.85 14.70
C ILE A 134 -28.66 0.83 15.57
N ILE A 135 -28.22 -0.43 15.61
CA ILE A 135 -28.84 -1.47 16.47
C ILE A 135 -28.81 -1.06 17.94
N LYS A 136 -27.68 -0.52 18.43
CA LYS A 136 -27.56 -0.02 19.80
C LYS A 136 -28.51 1.16 20.07
N ALA A 137 -28.58 2.12 19.15
CA ALA A 137 -29.46 3.28 19.28
C ALA A 137 -30.94 2.89 19.40
N PHE A 138 -31.41 1.93 18.60
CA PHE A 138 -32.78 1.43 18.69
C PHE A 138 -33.04 0.59 19.95
N ARG A 139 -32.05 -0.19 20.41
CA ARG A 139 -32.15 -0.92 21.67
C ARG A 139 -32.30 0.04 22.85
N ASP A 140 -31.51 1.10 22.87
CA ASP A 140 -31.54 2.08 23.96
C ASP A 140 -32.85 2.88 23.94
N LEU A 141 -33.42 3.17 22.77
CA LEU A 141 -34.78 3.73 22.64
C LEU A 141 -35.84 2.80 23.28
N ALA A 142 -35.79 1.50 22.95
CA ALA A 142 -36.75 0.53 23.45
C ALA A 142 -36.70 0.39 24.98
N LEU A 143 -35.51 0.50 25.58
CA LEU A 143 -35.31 0.43 27.04
C LEU A 143 -35.68 1.75 27.75
N SER A 144 -35.48 2.89 27.09
CA SER A 144 -35.67 4.21 27.71
C SER A 144 -37.14 4.61 27.80
N GLY A 145 -38.02 4.06 26.95
CA GLY A 145 -39.48 4.26 26.94
C GLY A 145 -39.97 5.69 26.60
N VAL A 146 -39.29 6.72 27.10
CA VAL A 146 -39.61 8.16 27.03
C VAL A 146 -38.39 9.00 26.60
N GLY A 147 -37.20 8.40 26.44
CA GLY A 147 -36.02 9.03 25.85
C GLY A 147 -36.26 9.28 24.35
N GLY A 148 -36.83 10.43 24.01
CA GLY A 148 -37.39 10.74 22.70
C GLY A 148 -36.43 10.71 21.49
N PRO A 149 -36.85 11.25 20.33
CA PRO A 149 -36.12 11.20 19.05
C PRO A 149 -34.65 11.64 19.13
N THR A 150 -34.31 12.51 20.08
CA THR A 150 -32.97 13.04 20.29
C THR A 150 -31.95 11.98 20.70
N VAL A 151 -32.34 10.97 21.49
CA VAL A 151 -31.42 9.90 21.93
C VAL A 151 -30.99 9.04 20.76
N VAL A 152 -31.95 8.65 19.92
CA VAL A 152 -31.69 7.89 18.69
C VAL A 152 -30.91 8.70 17.68
N ALA A 153 -31.27 9.96 17.47
CA ALA A 153 -30.56 10.84 16.54
C ALA A 153 -29.07 10.97 16.92
N LYS A 154 -28.76 11.08 18.22
CA LYS A 154 -27.37 11.08 18.70
C LYS A 154 -26.65 9.75 18.42
N GLY A 155 -27.28 8.62 18.74
CA GLY A 155 -26.68 7.29 18.51
C GLY A 155 -26.43 6.98 17.02
N ILE A 156 -27.34 7.41 16.13
CA ILE A 156 -27.16 7.28 14.67
C ILE A 156 -26.05 8.20 14.18
N ALA A 157 -25.98 9.44 14.66
CA ALA A 157 -24.91 10.37 14.29
C ALA A 157 -23.53 9.82 14.69
N GLU A 158 -23.39 9.24 15.88
CA GLU A 158 -22.16 8.57 16.32
C GLU A 158 -21.84 7.34 15.45
N ALA A 159 -22.85 6.57 15.04
CA ALA A 159 -22.69 5.41 14.17
C ALA A 159 -22.12 5.81 12.79
N LEU A 160 -22.61 6.91 12.20
CA LEU A 160 -22.15 7.39 10.89
C LEU A 160 -20.67 7.78 10.86
N VAL A 161 -20.08 8.13 12.01
CA VAL A 161 -18.63 8.40 12.11
C VAL A 161 -17.82 7.16 11.77
N ALA A 162 -18.31 5.94 12.07
CA ALA A 162 -17.61 4.71 11.71
C ALA A 162 -17.50 4.53 10.18
N THR A 163 -18.57 4.80 9.42
CA THR A 163 -18.50 4.80 7.96
C THR A 163 -17.56 5.88 7.45
N ALA A 164 -17.66 7.11 7.96
CA ALA A 164 -16.77 8.20 7.55
C ALA A 164 -15.29 7.87 7.79
N ALA A 165 -14.97 7.27 8.94
CA ALA A 165 -13.64 6.78 9.24
C ALA A 165 -13.19 5.65 8.30
N GLY A 166 -14.07 4.69 7.99
CA GLY A 166 -13.79 3.62 7.03
C GLY A 166 -13.46 4.14 5.63
N LEU A 167 -14.18 5.16 5.17
CA LEU A 167 -13.91 5.86 3.90
C LEU A 167 -12.62 6.67 3.94
N ALA A 168 -12.27 7.26 5.09
CA ALA A 168 -11.04 8.04 5.23
C ALA A 168 -9.77 7.16 5.28
N VAL A 169 -9.90 5.90 5.70
CA VAL A 169 -8.79 4.93 5.72
C VAL A 169 -8.54 4.32 4.34
N ALA A 170 -9.58 4.24 3.50
CA ALA A 170 -9.51 3.66 2.16
C ALA A 170 -8.83 4.60 1.16
#